data_AF-A0A0K3BIM0-F1
#
_entry.id   AF-A0A0K3BIM0-F1
#
_cell.length_a   1.000
_cell.length_b   1.000
_cell.length_c   1.000
_cell.angle_alpha   90.00
_cell.angle_beta   90.00
_cell.angle_gamma   90.00
#
_symmetry.space_group_name_H-M   'P 1'
#
loop_
_entity.id
_entity.type
_entity.pdbx_description
1 polymer ?
#
loop_
_entity_poly.entity_id
_entity_poly.type
_entity_poly.pdbx_seq_one_letter_code
_entity_poly.pdbx_strand_id
1 'polypeptide(L)'
;MDMTASMAGSGVAARSAPRGLVPASFVLGGTMLSLVGLTWDIQWHSDVGPDTFFTLPHLFLYSGSAVAGIASLVVVLMTTAAQRRGTDINPIVGGRAVGVFGRTFAAPVGYLISGIGAASFLLYGLWDQWWHSLYGFDAVIDSPPHIGLLLSISITMVGAVMVFATAREHRWGKVGTIVGAAVLLAFSMVTVIGLQALPNGIIRPVTVGATFMCVLLLTMGAGVIARRGGALAVAVAVGVLQAVFWWFSPWAARVYADAVGLPVRDYIDGVPSLPALIPMSLILVAVAIELMSNVPAVITGAVGGLIITLTIPLQNVWVYDSSMPRTNTYLATAATGLVFGALAAMLGRRFSQMLRHLSPATEPSTKEASHA
;
A
#
# COMPACT_ATOMS: atom_id res chain seq x y z
N MET A 1 -4.05 39.93 -55.49
CA MET A 1 -4.86 38.86 -54.91
C MET A 1 -3.91 37.93 -54.19
N ASP A 2 -3.66 38.19 -52.91
CA ASP A 2 -2.82 37.35 -52.06
C ASP A 2 -3.66 36.19 -51.51
N MET A 3 -3.37 34.99 -51.99
CA MET A 3 -3.89 33.74 -51.47
C MET A 3 -2.73 32.91 -50.93
N THR A 4 -2.36 33.13 -49.67
CA THR A 4 -1.73 32.10 -48.80
C THR A 4 -1.92 32.49 -47.33
N ALA A 5 -3.19 32.70 -46.96
CA ALA A 5 -3.61 32.55 -45.58
C ALA A 5 -3.52 31.07 -45.15
N SER A 6 -3.33 30.88 -43.84
CA SER A 6 -3.68 29.66 -43.10
C SER A 6 -2.66 28.50 -43.11
N MET A 7 -1.50 28.75 -42.52
CA MET A 7 -0.84 27.75 -41.67
C MET A 7 -0.75 28.30 -40.25
N ALA A 8 -1.91 28.68 -39.69
CA ALA A 8 -2.04 28.82 -38.24
C ALA A 8 -2.00 27.40 -37.68
N GLY A 9 -0.78 26.91 -37.44
CA GLY A 9 -0.56 25.66 -36.73
C GLY A 9 -1.36 25.72 -35.43
N SER A 10 -2.32 24.81 -35.30
CA SER A 10 -2.97 24.49 -34.05
C SER A 10 -1.88 24.02 -33.09
N GLY A 11 -1.28 24.96 -32.37
CA GLY A 11 -0.37 24.67 -31.28
C GLY A 11 -1.15 23.89 -30.26
N VAL A 12 -1.00 22.57 -30.28
CA VAL A 12 -1.38 21.71 -29.17
C VAL A 12 -0.49 22.16 -28.03
N ALA A 13 -0.99 23.10 -27.22
CA ALA A 13 -0.32 23.51 -26.00
C ALA A 13 -0.08 22.25 -25.18
N ALA A 14 1.18 21.80 -25.12
CA ALA A 14 1.56 20.62 -24.37
C ALA A 14 1.08 20.84 -22.94
N ARG A 15 0.05 20.09 -22.53
CA ARG A 15 -0.48 20.18 -21.16
C ARG A 15 0.65 19.83 -20.22
N SER A 16 1.18 20.82 -19.51
CA SER A 16 2.20 20.58 -18.49
C SER A 16 1.61 19.69 -17.41
N ALA A 17 2.36 18.66 -17.01
CA ALA A 17 1.90 17.75 -15.96
C ALA A 17 1.64 18.55 -14.66
N PRO A 18 0.59 18.20 -13.88
CA PRO A 18 0.36 18.82 -12.58
C PRO A 18 1.63 18.77 -11.72
N ARG A 19 1.92 19.87 -10.99
CA ARG A 19 3.08 19.98 -10.12
C ARG A 19 3.09 18.84 -9.10
N GLY A 20 4.23 18.15 -8.97
CA GLY A 20 4.40 17.01 -8.06
C GLY A 20 3.88 15.66 -8.59
N LEU A 21 3.08 15.62 -9.66
CA LEU A 21 2.53 14.36 -10.17
C LEU A 21 3.62 13.39 -10.64
N VAL A 22 4.62 13.89 -11.37
CA VAL A 22 5.70 13.05 -11.93
C VAL A 22 6.47 12.32 -10.82
N PRO A 23 7.09 13.00 -9.83
CA PRO A 23 7.80 12.29 -8.77
C PRO A 23 6.87 11.43 -7.90
N ALA A 24 5.61 11.86 -7.67
CA ALA A 24 4.64 11.05 -6.96
C ALA A 24 4.31 9.75 -7.70
N SER A 25 4.21 9.80 -9.03
CA SER A 25 3.95 8.63 -9.88
C SER A 25 5.11 7.64 -9.86
N PHE A 26 6.37 8.11 -9.79
CA PHE A 26 7.52 7.21 -9.61
C PHE A 26 7.47 6.49 -8.26
N VAL A 27 7.12 7.18 -7.17
CA VAL A 27 6.97 6.54 -5.86
C VAL A 27 5.84 5.50 -5.88
N LEU A 28 4.66 5.84 -6.40
CA LEU A 28 3.55 4.88 -6.51
C LEU A 28 3.89 3.71 -7.43
N GLY A 29 4.49 3.98 -8.59
CA GLY A 29 4.95 2.96 -9.53
C GLY A 29 5.97 2.02 -8.90
N GLY A 30 6.92 2.55 -8.12
CA GLY A 30 7.87 1.77 -7.34
C GLY A 30 7.17 0.87 -6.33
N THR A 31 6.22 1.40 -5.55
CA THR A 31 5.46 0.57 -4.59
C THR A 31 4.59 -0.51 -5.26
N MET A 32 4.01 -0.21 -6.42
CA MET A 32 3.25 -1.19 -7.20
C MET A 32 4.17 -2.28 -7.75
N LEU A 33 5.36 -1.90 -8.24
CA LEU A 33 6.37 -2.85 -8.72
C LEU A 33 6.85 -3.76 -7.59
N SER A 34 7.03 -3.23 -6.38
CA SER A 34 7.33 -4.05 -5.20
C SER A 34 6.20 -5.00 -4.84
N LEU A 35 4.93 -4.57 -4.94
CA LEU A 35 3.79 -5.45 -4.69
C LEU A 35 3.68 -6.57 -5.74
N VAL A 36 3.96 -6.26 -7.01
CA VAL A 36 4.05 -7.25 -8.10
C VAL A 36 5.16 -8.27 -7.83
N GLY A 37 6.35 -7.81 -7.44
CA GLY A 37 7.45 -8.67 -7.05
C GLY A 37 7.07 -9.58 -5.88
N LEU A 38 6.49 -9.00 -4.81
CA LEU A 38 6.08 -9.74 -3.62
C LEU A 38 5.03 -10.83 -3.92
N THR A 39 3.95 -10.49 -4.62
CA THR A 39 2.87 -11.46 -4.88
C THR A 39 3.35 -12.62 -5.75
N TRP A 40 4.33 -12.36 -6.62
CA TRP A 40 4.96 -13.37 -7.44
C TRP A 40 5.93 -14.21 -6.62
N ASP A 41 6.73 -13.58 -5.76
CA ASP A 41 7.72 -14.22 -4.91
C ASP A 41 7.10 -15.21 -3.91
N ILE A 42 6.02 -14.79 -3.24
CA ILE A 42 5.26 -15.68 -2.34
C ILE A 42 4.74 -16.91 -3.09
N GLN A 43 4.25 -16.71 -4.33
CA GLN A 43 3.78 -17.83 -5.15
C GLN A 43 4.94 -18.72 -5.60
N TRP A 44 6.08 -18.13 -5.97
CA TRP A 44 7.30 -18.84 -6.36
C TRP A 44 7.78 -19.78 -5.25
N HIS A 45 7.85 -19.29 -4.01
CA HIS A 45 8.22 -20.10 -2.85
C HIS A 45 7.21 -21.22 -2.55
N SER A 46 5.93 -21.00 -2.88
CA SER A 46 4.85 -21.98 -2.70
C SER A 46 4.90 -23.08 -3.77
N ASP A 47 5.06 -22.69 -5.05
CA ASP A 47 4.88 -23.57 -6.20
C ASP A 47 6.18 -24.21 -6.70
N VAL A 48 7.32 -23.55 -6.54
CA VAL A 48 8.61 -23.96 -7.11
C VAL A 48 9.57 -24.34 -5.97
N GLY A 49 10.03 -23.35 -5.21
CA GLY A 49 10.88 -23.57 -4.04
C GLY A 49 12.00 -22.54 -3.86
N PRO A 50 12.93 -22.79 -2.92
CA PRO A 50 14.04 -21.88 -2.62
C PRO A 50 14.92 -21.68 -3.85
N ASP A 51 15.30 -20.43 -4.09
CA ASP A 51 16.07 -20.01 -5.26
C ASP A 51 17.14 -18.98 -4.84
N THR A 52 17.87 -18.39 -5.77
CA THR A 52 18.94 -17.42 -5.53
C THR A 52 18.40 -16.03 -5.14
N PHE A 53 19.30 -15.15 -4.67
CA PHE A 53 18.93 -13.77 -4.32
C PHE A 53 18.34 -12.98 -5.50
N PHE A 54 18.72 -13.35 -6.74
CA PHE A 54 18.42 -12.59 -7.95
C PHE A 54 17.32 -13.21 -8.80
N THR A 55 16.34 -13.87 -8.18
CA THR A 55 15.13 -14.29 -8.89
C THR A 55 14.43 -13.09 -9.54
N LEU A 56 13.70 -13.33 -10.63
CA LEU A 56 12.93 -12.27 -11.28
C LEU A 56 11.88 -11.62 -10.34
N PRO A 57 11.14 -12.36 -9.48
CA PRO A 57 10.33 -11.78 -8.41
C PRO A 57 11.10 -10.82 -7.49
N HIS A 58 12.29 -11.22 -7.01
CA HIS A 58 13.15 -10.36 -6.20
C HIS A 58 13.57 -9.12 -6.97
N LEU A 59 14.02 -9.24 -8.22
CA LEU A 59 14.42 -8.09 -9.02
C LEU A 59 13.28 -7.06 -9.15
N PHE A 60 12.03 -7.50 -9.31
CA PHE A 60 10.87 -6.61 -9.27
C PHE A 60 10.68 -5.96 -7.89
N LEU A 61 10.77 -6.76 -6.81
CA LEU A 61 10.66 -6.30 -5.43
C LEU A 61 11.69 -5.18 -5.12
N TYR A 62 12.97 -5.46 -5.37
CA TYR A 62 14.10 -4.56 -5.14
C TYR A 62 14.07 -3.34 -6.06
N SER A 63 13.78 -3.53 -7.35
CA SER A 63 13.69 -2.41 -8.30
C SER A 63 12.57 -1.45 -7.93
N GLY A 64 11.42 -1.96 -7.45
CA GLY A 64 10.32 -1.13 -6.99
C GLY A 64 10.70 -0.21 -5.84
N SER A 65 11.37 -0.76 -4.84
CA SER A 65 11.87 0.01 -3.69
C SER A 65 12.95 0.99 -4.10
N ALA A 66 13.87 0.59 -4.99
CA ALA A 66 14.92 1.46 -5.52
C ALA A 66 14.34 2.66 -6.29
N VAL A 67 13.34 2.44 -7.15
CA VAL A 67 12.65 3.51 -7.89
C VAL A 67 11.99 4.50 -6.93
N ALA A 68 11.28 4.01 -5.91
CA ALA A 68 10.64 4.88 -4.92
C ALA A 68 11.66 5.66 -4.07
N GLY A 69 12.76 5.02 -3.68
CA GLY A 69 13.85 5.63 -2.92
C GLY A 69 14.60 6.70 -3.70
N ILE A 70 14.96 6.42 -4.95
CA ILE A 70 15.65 7.37 -5.84
C ILE A 70 14.74 8.57 -6.13
N ALA A 71 13.47 8.35 -6.46
CA ALA A 71 12.51 9.43 -6.67
C ALA A 71 12.38 10.33 -5.43
N SER A 72 12.34 9.72 -4.24
CA SER A 72 12.29 10.44 -2.97
C SER A 72 13.56 11.24 -2.72
N LEU A 73 14.73 10.65 -2.92
CA LEU A 73 16.02 11.32 -2.77
C LEU A 73 16.13 12.52 -3.72
N VAL A 74 15.77 12.35 -4.99
CA VAL A 74 15.78 13.43 -5.98
C VAL A 74 14.91 14.59 -5.51
N VAL A 75 13.69 14.34 -5.03
CA VAL A 75 12.81 15.41 -4.52
C VAL A 75 13.42 16.10 -3.30
N VAL A 76 14.02 15.37 -2.37
CA VAL A 76 14.69 15.96 -1.20
C VAL A 76 15.87 16.85 -1.63
N LEU A 77 16.69 16.40 -2.57
CA LEU A 77 17.82 17.18 -3.09
C LEU A 77 17.35 18.43 -3.86
N MET A 78 16.31 18.30 -4.68
CA MET A 78 15.70 19.43 -5.39
C MET A 78 15.11 20.46 -4.43
N THR A 79 14.41 19.99 -3.39
CA THR A 79 13.82 20.86 -2.35
C THR A 79 14.90 21.58 -1.55
N THR A 80 15.95 20.86 -1.17
CA THR A 80 17.12 21.44 -0.50
C THR A 80 17.77 22.51 -1.36
N ALA A 81 17.98 22.24 -2.65
CA ALA A 81 18.60 23.19 -3.57
C ALA A 81 17.71 24.43 -3.82
N ALA A 82 16.40 24.26 -3.93
CA ALA A 82 15.44 25.36 -4.06
C ALA A 82 15.45 26.27 -2.83
N GLN A 83 15.38 25.68 -1.62
CA GLN A 83 15.41 26.44 -0.39
C GLN A 83 16.73 27.21 -0.21
N ARG A 84 17.88 26.60 -0.55
CA ARG A 84 19.19 27.28 -0.54
C ARG A 84 19.27 28.46 -1.52
N ARG A 85 18.48 28.45 -2.60
CA ARG A 85 18.33 29.57 -3.54
C ARG A 85 17.26 30.59 -3.11
N GLY A 86 16.67 30.44 -1.93
CA GLY A 86 15.59 31.31 -1.46
C GLY A 86 14.26 31.11 -2.18
N THR A 87 14.06 29.95 -2.82
CA THR A 87 12.80 29.59 -3.49
C THR A 87 12.04 28.57 -2.66
N ASP A 88 10.78 28.86 -2.32
CA ASP A 88 9.92 27.92 -1.62
C ASP A 88 9.29 26.90 -2.59
N ILE A 89 9.32 25.63 -2.20
CA ILE A 89 8.61 24.56 -2.92
C ILE A 89 7.18 24.48 -2.42
N ASN A 90 6.24 24.42 -3.36
CA ASN A 90 4.83 24.25 -3.05
C ASN A 90 4.60 22.93 -2.27
N PRO A 91 3.94 22.96 -1.08
CA PRO A 91 3.72 21.78 -0.27
C PRO A 91 2.87 20.68 -0.93
N ILE A 92 2.25 20.94 -2.08
CA ILE A 92 1.63 19.89 -2.92
C ILE A 92 2.66 18.82 -3.36
N VAL A 93 3.95 19.14 -3.34
CA VAL A 93 5.05 18.21 -3.65
C VAL A 93 5.44 17.44 -2.38
N GLY A 94 4.50 16.65 -1.86
CA GLY A 94 4.77 15.70 -0.77
C GLY A 94 4.74 16.26 0.65
N GLY A 95 4.14 17.44 0.84
CA GLY A 95 3.90 18.06 2.14
C GLY A 95 4.93 19.12 2.53
N ARG A 96 4.77 19.67 3.73
CA ARG A 96 5.69 20.68 4.26
C ARG A 96 7.10 20.10 4.40
N ALA A 97 8.10 20.85 3.93
CA ALA A 97 9.49 20.46 4.07
C ALA A 97 9.93 20.55 5.55
N VAL A 98 10.61 19.51 6.02
CA VAL A 98 11.22 19.44 7.34
C VAL A 98 12.74 19.41 7.21
N GLY A 99 13.44 20.01 8.16
CA GLY A 99 14.90 20.01 8.20
C GLY A 99 15.43 18.66 8.68
N VAL A 100 16.40 18.10 7.96
CA VAL A 100 17.09 16.84 8.32
C VAL A 100 18.57 17.15 8.58
N PHE A 101 19.16 16.50 9.60
CA PHE A 101 20.55 16.71 10.04
C PHE A 101 20.90 18.19 10.25
N GLY A 102 20.23 18.84 11.21
CA GLY A 102 20.49 20.25 11.50
C GLY A 102 20.12 21.21 10.35
N ARG A 103 19.08 20.89 9.57
CA ARG A 103 18.63 21.62 8.36
C ARG A 103 19.60 21.56 7.16
N THR A 104 20.53 20.61 7.16
CA THR A 104 21.40 20.36 6.00
C THR A 104 20.58 20.02 4.76
N PHE A 105 19.54 19.21 4.93
CA PHE A 105 18.55 18.90 3.90
C PHE A 105 17.16 19.41 4.29
N ALA A 106 16.37 19.74 3.27
CA ALA A 106 14.97 20.08 3.38
C ALA A 106 14.15 19.01 2.66
N ALA A 107 13.41 18.22 3.43
CA ALA A 107 12.71 17.05 2.92
C ALA A 107 11.20 17.22 3.05
N PRO A 108 10.42 17.24 1.96
CA PRO A 108 8.97 17.12 2.06
C PRO A 108 8.61 15.81 2.76
N VAL A 109 7.76 15.89 3.79
CA VAL A 109 7.59 14.81 4.76
C VAL A 109 7.18 13.46 4.13
N GLY A 110 6.34 13.46 3.08
CA GLY A 110 5.95 12.22 2.40
C GLY A 110 7.13 11.53 1.70
N TYR A 111 8.00 12.29 1.05
CA TYR A 111 9.21 11.77 0.41
C TYR A 111 10.29 11.42 1.44
N LEU A 112 10.34 12.09 2.59
CA LEU A 112 11.21 11.68 3.69
C LEU A 112 10.84 10.28 4.18
N ILE A 113 9.56 10.05 4.49
CA ILE A 113 9.07 8.74 4.96
C ILE A 113 9.28 7.68 3.87
N SER A 114 8.92 7.99 2.62
CA SER A 114 9.12 7.07 1.50
C SER A 114 10.59 6.71 1.29
N GLY A 115 11.49 7.70 1.36
CA GLY A 115 12.92 7.52 1.16
C GLY A 115 13.59 6.76 2.30
N ILE A 116 13.20 7.01 3.56
CA ILE A 116 13.70 6.25 4.71
C ILE A 116 13.28 4.79 4.62
N GLY A 117 12.01 4.52 4.29
CA GLY A 117 11.53 3.15 4.07
C GLY A 117 12.36 2.42 3.00
N ALA A 118 12.60 3.07 1.85
CA ALA A 118 13.38 2.49 0.77
C ALA A 118 14.87 2.29 1.13
N ALA A 119 15.47 3.23 1.86
CA ALA A 119 16.85 3.11 2.34
C ALA A 119 17.00 1.98 3.38
N SER A 120 16.06 1.87 4.32
CA SER A 120 16.02 0.77 5.28
C SER A 120 15.82 -0.57 4.58
N PHE A 121 14.96 -0.63 3.55
CA PHE A 121 14.78 -1.84 2.75
C PHE A 121 16.10 -2.30 2.10
N LEU A 122 16.90 -1.39 1.55
CA LEU A 122 18.21 -1.76 1.01
C LEU A 122 19.14 -2.36 2.08
N LEU A 123 19.17 -1.76 3.28
CA LEU A 123 19.97 -2.28 4.41
C LEU A 123 19.51 -3.68 4.82
N TYR A 124 18.19 -3.88 4.97
CA TYR A 124 17.64 -5.19 5.30
C TYR A 124 17.81 -6.20 4.17
N GLY A 125 17.87 -5.77 2.91
CA GLY A 125 18.14 -6.65 1.77
C GLY A 125 19.58 -7.14 1.72
N LEU A 126 20.53 -6.27 2.06
CA LEU A 126 21.92 -6.69 2.23
C LEU A 126 22.08 -7.63 3.43
N TRP A 127 21.34 -7.37 4.52
CA TRP A 127 21.29 -8.27 5.66
C TRP A 127 20.67 -9.63 5.28
N ASP A 128 19.58 -9.62 4.51
CA ASP A 128 18.93 -10.82 4.01
C ASP A 128 19.86 -11.68 3.15
N GLN A 129 20.59 -11.06 2.22
CA GLN A 129 21.60 -11.77 1.42
C GLN A 129 22.70 -12.40 2.29
N TRP A 130 23.18 -11.66 3.30
CA TRP A 130 24.16 -12.20 4.24
C TRP A 130 23.58 -13.35 5.08
N TRP A 131 22.34 -13.20 5.55
CA TRP A 131 21.63 -14.23 6.31
C TRP A 131 21.55 -15.53 5.51
N HIS A 132 21.14 -15.44 4.24
CA HIS A 132 21.08 -16.59 3.34
C HIS A 132 22.44 -17.22 3.05
N SER A 133 23.53 -16.46 3.11
CA SER A 133 24.89 -17.02 2.99
C SER A 133 25.29 -17.90 4.18
N LEU A 134 24.66 -17.71 5.34
CA LEU A 134 24.93 -18.46 6.56
C LEU A 134 23.99 -19.64 6.76
N TYR A 135 22.69 -19.42 6.54
CA TYR A 135 21.64 -20.38 6.86
C TYR A 135 21.04 -21.09 5.64
N GLY A 136 21.41 -20.67 4.43
CA GLY A 136 20.79 -21.09 3.19
C GLY A 136 19.58 -20.23 2.81
N PHE A 137 19.03 -20.45 1.61
CA PHE A 137 17.79 -19.78 1.20
C PHE A 137 16.61 -20.37 1.96
N ASP A 138 16.09 -19.59 2.91
CA ASP A 138 14.99 -20.00 3.78
C ASP A 138 13.69 -20.08 2.96
N ALA A 139 12.91 -21.14 3.19
CA ALA A 139 11.55 -21.26 2.66
C ALA A 139 10.50 -20.55 3.55
N VAL A 140 10.95 -19.85 4.60
CA VAL A 140 10.08 -19.29 5.65
C VAL A 140 10.24 -17.78 5.74
N ILE A 141 9.12 -17.08 5.68
CA ILE A 141 9.04 -15.61 5.66
C ILE A 141 9.38 -14.94 7.00
N ASP A 142 9.52 -15.72 8.08
CA ASP A 142 9.62 -15.22 9.45
C ASP A 142 11.06 -14.91 9.91
N SER A 143 12.03 -14.91 8.99
CA SER A 143 13.40 -14.54 9.35
C SER A 143 13.48 -13.05 9.76
N PRO A 144 14.36 -12.67 10.71
CA PRO A 144 14.54 -11.28 11.10
C PRO A 144 14.76 -10.30 9.93
N PRO A 145 15.58 -10.60 8.90
CA PRO A 145 15.74 -9.69 7.76
C PRO A 145 14.46 -9.57 6.91
N HIS A 146 13.70 -10.64 6.68
CA HIS A 146 12.41 -10.56 5.99
C HIS A 146 11.41 -9.64 6.70
N ILE A 147 11.30 -9.74 8.03
CA ILE A 147 10.44 -8.84 8.81
C ILE A 147 10.86 -7.37 8.60
N GLY A 148 12.16 -7.09 8.67
CA GLY A 148 12.70 -5.76 8.41
C GLY A 148 12.45 -5.26 6.99
N LEU A 149 12.61 -6.12 5.97
CA LEU A 149 12.30 -5.85 4.57
C LEU A 149 10.83 -5.45 4.38
N LEU A 150 9.90 -6.27 4.90
CA LEU A 150 8.46 -6.08 4.76
C LEU A 150 7.99 -4.81 5.47
N LEU A 151 8.50 -4.53 6.68
CA LEU A 151 8.21 -3.29 7.40
C LEU A 151 8.75 -2.07 6.65
N SER A 152 9.95 -2.18 6.07
CA SER A 152 10.57 -1.09 5.31
C SER A 152 9.76 -0.73 4.05
N ILE A 153 9.29 -1.72 3.29
CA ILE A 153 8.39 -1.48 2.14
C ILE A 153 7.06 -0.87 2.61
N SER A 154 6.51 -1.34 3.74
CA SER A 154 5.28 -0.77 4.30
C SER A 154 5.45 0.73 4.63
N ILE A 155 6.60 1.13 5.18
CA ILE A 155 6.94 2.54 5.43
C ILE A 155 7.02 3.31 4.10
N THR A 156 7.64 2.73 3.07
CA THR A 156 7.67 3.34 1.71
C THR A 156 6.27 3.60 1.18
N MET A 157 5.38 2.61 1.30
CA MET A 157 3.98 2.70 0.87
C MET A 157 3.17 3.72 1.67
N VAL A 158 3.41 3.84 2.98
CA VAL A 158 2.84 4.93 3.80
C VAL A 158 3.30 6.29 3.27
N GLY A 159 4.59 6.44 2.97
CA GLY A 159 5.13 7.65 2.33
C GLY A 159 4.44 7.98 1.00
N ALA A 160 4.18 6.97 0.16
CA ALA A 160 3.42 7.13 -1.08
C ALA A 160 2.01 7.68 -0.83
N VAL A 161 1.26 7.10 0.12
CA VAL A 161 -0.07 7.59 0.51
C VAL A 161 0.00 9.05 0.99
N MET A 162 0.99 9.40 1.81
CA MET A 162 1.20 10.76 2.29
C MET A 162 1.45 11.74 1.14
N VAL A 163 2.30 11.37 0.17
CA VAL A 163 2.61 12.21 -0.99
C VAL A 163 1.33 12.57 -1.75
N PHE A 164 0.49 11.60 -2.09
CA PHE A 164 -0.76 11.89 -2.82
C PHE A 164 -1.82 12.58 -1.97
N ALA A 165 -1.88 12.29 -0.66
CA ALA A 165 -2.83 12.93 0.25
C ALA A 165 -2.62 14.46 0.34
N THR A 166 -1.40 14.94 0.12
CA THR A 166 -1.11 16.40 0.08
C THR A 166 -1.84 17.10 -1.06
N ALA A 167 -2.11 16.39 -2.16
CA ALA A 167 -2.82 16.87 -3.34
C ALA A 167 -4.27 16.38 -3.43
N ARG A 168 -4.87 15.93 -2.31
CA ARG A 168 -6.22 15.34 -2.26
C ARG A 168 -7.36 16.22 -2.78
N GLU A 169 -7.16 17.53 -2.94
CA GLU A 169 -8.16 18.40 -3.59
C GLU A 169 -8.21 18.19 -5.11
N HIS A 170 -7.11 17.71 -5.70
CA HIS A 170 -7.02 17.38 -7.11
C HIS A 170 -7.39 15.93 -7.40
N ARG A 171 -7.93 15.67 -8.59
CA ARG A 171 -8.32 14.31 -9.04
C ARG A 171 -7.14 13.33 -8.98
N TRP A 172 -5.95 13.74 -9.41
CA TRP A 172 -4.77 12.89 -9.40
C TRP A 172 -4.31 12.53 -7.97
N GLY A 173 -4.43 13.47 -7.03
CA GLY A 173 -4.17 13.23 -5.61
C GLY A 173 -5.15 12.21 -5.03
N LYS A 174 -6.45 12.40 -5.27
CA LYS A 174 -7.49 11.43 -4.83
C LYS A 174 -7.24 10.03 -5.37
N VAL A 175 -7.02 9.91 -6.68
CA VAL A 175 -6.76 8.63 -7.34
C VAL A 175 -5.50 7.98 -6.78
N GLY A 176 -4.40 8.72 -6.65
CA GLY A 176 -3.16 8.17 -6.11
C GLY A 176 -3.26 7.81 -4.62
N THR A 177 -4.03 8.53 -3.81
CA THR A 177 -4.33 8.12 -2.42
C THR A 177 -5.14 6.82 -2.38
N ILE A 178 -6.16 6.67 -3.25
CA ILE A 178 -6.96 5.44 -3.35
C ILE A 178 -6.07 4.25 -3.74
N VAL A 179 -5.30 4.40 -4.82
CA VAL A 179 -4.42 3.33 -5.32
C VAL A 179 -3.31 3.03 -4.31
N GLY A 180 -2.68 4.04 -3.74
CA GLY A 180 -1.64 3.87 -2.70
C GLY A 180 -2.18 3.16 -1.46
N ALA A 181 -3.39 3.50 -0.99
CA ALA A 181 -4.03 2.81 0.12
C ALA A 181 -4.39 1.36 -0.23
N ALA A 182 -4.81 1.08 -1.47
CA ALA A 182 -5.09 -0.26 -1.94
C ALA A 182 -3.81 -1.12 -2.04
N VAL A 183 -2.72 -0.56 -2.55
CA VAL A 183 -1.39 -1.19 -2.59
C VAL A 183 -0.90 -1.51 -1.18
N LEU A 184 -0.99 -0.54 -0.26
CA LEU A 184 -0.61 -0.73 1.13
C LEU A 184 -1.47 -1.79 1.83
N LEU A 185 -2.78 -1.83 1.57
CA LEU A 185 -3.68 -2.83 2.13
C LEU A 185 -3.33 -4.23 1.62
N ALA A 186 -3.20 -4.41 0.31
CA ALA A 186 -2.83 -5.69 -0.29
C ALA A 186 -1.46 -6.17 0.23
N PHE A 187 -0.46 -5.28 0.27
CA PHE A 187 0.85 -5.59 0.83
C PHE A 187 0.77 -5.98 2.30
N SER A 188 -0.02 -5.29 3.12
CA SER A 188 -0.13 -5.59 4.55
C SER A 188 -0.66 -6.99 4.88
N MET A 189 -1.23 -7.72 3.91
CA MET A 189 -1.64 -9.10 4.13
C MET A 189 -0.44 -10.02 4.37
N VAL A 190 0.73 -9.70 3.83
CA VAL A 190 1.95 -10.48 4.12
C VAL A 190 2.47 -10.21 5.52
N THR A 191 2.38 -8.98 6.02
CA THR A 191 2.92 -8.63 7.35
C THR A 191 2.11 -9.26 8.47
N VAL A 192 0.81 -9.50 8.26
CA VAL A 192 -0.04 -10.19 9.24
C VAL A 192 0.19 -11.71 9.27
N ILE A 193 0.87 -12.29 8.27
CA ILE A 193 1.30 -13.71 8.31
C ILE A 193 2.26 -13.94 9.47
N GLY A 194 3.12 -12.97 9.81
CA GLY A 194 4.03 -13.10 10.96
C GLY A 194 3.32 -13.31 12.30
N LEU A 195 2.01 -13.05 12.39
CA LEU A 195 1.20 -13.39 13.57
C LEU A 195 0.99 -14.91 13.74
N GLN A 196 1.37 -15.74 12.76
CA GLN A 196 1.40 -17.20 12.90
C GLN A 196 2.42 -17.66 13.93
N ALA A 197 3.43 -16.85 14.25
CA ALA A 197 4.39 -17.12 15.32
C ALA A 197 3.75 -17.11 16.73
N LEU A 198 2.54 -16.55 16.89
CA LEU A 198 1.83 -16.57 18.16
C LEU A 198 1.36 -17.99 18.49
N PRO A 199 1.39 -18.41 19.78
CA PRO A 199 0.94 -19.74 20.18
C PRO A 199 -0.47 -20.07 19.70
N ASN A 200 -0.65 -21.32 19.26
CA ASN A 200 -1.96 -21.82 18.86
C ASN A 200 -2.95 -21.71 20.04
N GLY A 201 -4.00 -20.93 19.83
CA GLY A 201 -5.05 -20.70 20.81
C GLY A 201 -6.44 -20.79 20.19
N ILE A 202 -7.46 -20.37 20.95
CA ILE A 202 -8.84 -20.31 20.46
C ILE A 202 -9.09 -19.12 19.51
N ILE A 203 -8.15 -18.19 19.38
CA ILE A 203 -8.26 -17.04 18.46
C ILE A 203 -7.34 -17.29 17.27
N ARG A 204 -7.79 -16.96 16.05
CA ARG A 204 -6.93 -16.97 14.85
C ARG A 204 -6.23 -15.61 14.67
N PRO A 205 -4.94 -15.46 15.01
CA PRO A 205 -4.30 -14.15 15.09
C PRO A 205 -4.15 -13.46 13.72
N VAL A 206 -3.82 -14.22 12.68
CA VAL A 206 -3.72 -13.73 11.29
C VAL A 206 -5.04 -13.10 10.83
N THR A 207 -6.18 -13.76 11.11
CA THR A 207 -7.52 -13.26 10.77
C THR A 207 -7.81 -11.93 11.49
N VAL A 208 -7.42 -11.82 12.77
CA VAL A 208 -7.58 -10.58 13.56
C VAL A 208 -6.66 -9.47 13.04
N GLY A 209 -5.41 -9.78 12.70
CA GLY A 209 -4.47 -8.83 12.09
C GLY A 209 -4.94 -8.31 10.74
N ALA A 210 -5.37 -9.20 9.84
CA ALA A 210 -5.95 -8.85 8.55
C ALA A 210 -7.18 -7.95 8.73
N THR A 211 -8.06 -8.30 9.68
CA THR A 211 -9.22 -7.49 10.04
C THR A 211 -8.82 -6.08 10.46
N PHE A 212 -7.83 -5.96 11.35
CA PHE A 212 -7.33 -4.68 11.83
C PHE A 212 -6.81 -3.82 10.68
N MET A 213 -5.92 -4.36 9.83
CA MET A 213 -5.33 -3.61 8.71
C MET A 213 -6.39 -3.18 7.69
N CYS A 214 -7.31 -4.08 7.35
CA CYS A 214 -8.38 -3.80 6.39
C CYS A 214 -9.31 -2.68 6.89
N VAL A 215 -9.83 -2.79 8.11
CA VAL A 215 -10.74 -1.79 8.67
C VAL A 215 -10.03 -0.44 8.84
N LEU A 216 -8.76 -0.46 9.26
CA LEU A 216 -7.96 0.75 9.43
C LEU A 216 -7.80 1.51 8.11
N LEU A 217 -7.38 0.82 7.05
CA LEU A 217 -7.08 1.45 5.76
C LEU A 217 -8.35 1.85 5.00
N LEU A 218 -9.44 1.08 5.10
CA LEU A 218 -10.75 1.48 4.55
C LEU A 218 -11.30 2.73 5.26
N THR A 219 -11.23 2.77 6.59
CA THR A 219 -11.68 3.93 7.37
C THR A 219 -10.80 5.15 7.11
N MET A 220 -9.49 4.97 6.98
CA MET A 220 -8.55 6.01 6.59
C MET A 220 -8.91 6.57 5.20
N GLY A 221 -9.12 5.70 4.21
CA GLY A 221 -9.51 6.08 2.85
C GLY A 221 -10.79 6.90 2.80
N ALA A 222 -11.85 6.46 3.50
CA ALA A 222 -13.09 7.23 3.65
C ALA A 222 -12.85 8.63 4.23
N GLY A 223 -12.04 8.72 5.29
CA GLY A 223 -11.78 9.99 5.97
C GLY A 223 -10.95 10.98 5.15
N VAL A 224 -9.97 10.52 4.36
CA VAL A 224 -9.08 11.40 3.56
C VAL A 224 -9.82 11.97 2.35
N ILE A 225 -10.61 11.15 1.66
CA ILE A 225 -11.36 11.56 0.46
C ILE A 225 -12.52 12.48 0.83
N ALA A 226 -13.05 12.37 2.06
CA ALA A 226 -14.05 13.25 2.67
C ALA A 226 -15.32 13.47 1.81
N ARG A 227 -15.60 12.52 0.91
CA ARG A 227 -16.84 12.39 0.14
C ARG A 227 -17.36 10.96 0.30
N ARG A 228 -18.68 10.79 0.20
CA ARG A 228 -19.30 9.45 0.17
C ARG A 228 -18.63 8.62 -0.93
N GLY A 229 -18.25 7.39 -0.59
CA GLY A 229 -17.62 6.41 -1.49
C GLY A 229 -16.10 6.29 -1.38
N GLY A 230 -15.45 6.94 -0.41
CA GLY A 230 -14.00 6.83 -0.22
C GLY A 230 -13.54 5.44 0.22
N ALA A 231 -14.24 4.79 1.17
CA ALA A 231 -13.96 3.41 1.54
C ALA A 231 -14.28 2.46 0.38
N LEU A 232 -15.38 2.71 -0.34
CA LEU A 232 -15.78 1.89 -1.48
C LEU A 232 -14.75 1.95 -2.61
N ALA A 233 -14.21 3.14 -2.91
CA ALA A 233 -13.18 3.30 -3.92
C ALA A 233 -11.89 2.52 -3.58
N VAL A 234 -11.48 2.53 -2.30
CA VAL A 234 -10.33 1.72 -1.84
C VAL A 234 -10.65 0.22 -1.92
N ALA A 235 -11.81 -0.22 -1.45
CA ALA A 235 -12.21 -1.63 -1.53
C ALA A 235 -12.30 -2.14 -2.98
N VAL A 236 -12.83 -1.33 -3.90
CA VAL A 236 -12.86 -1.67 -5.34
C VAL A 236 -11.46 -1.72 -5.91
N ALA A 237 -10.58 -0.77 -5.58
CA ALA A 237 -9.19 -0.80 -6.05
C ALA A 237 -8.44 -2.04 -5.52
N VAL A 238 -8.66 -2.43 -4.26
CA VAL A 238 -8.15 -3.70 -3.70
C VAL A 238 -8.74 -4.89 -4.43
N GLY A 239 -10.04 -4.91 -4.70
CA GLY A 239 -10.69 -5.99 -5.45
C GLY A 239 -10.13 -6.15 -6.87
N VAL A 240 -9.79 -5.04 -7.54
CA VAL A 240 -9.09 -5.07 -8.83
C VAL A 240 -7.68 -5.65 -8.69
N LEU A 241 -6.90 -5.23 -7.69
CA LEU A 241 -5.57 -5.80 -7.45
C LEU A 241 -5.67 -7.30 -7.13
N GLN A 242 -6.61 -7.69 -6.27
CA GLN A 242 -6.88 -9.07 -5.91
C GLN A 242 -7.23 -9.89 -7.16
N ALA A 243 -8.15 -9.40 -8.00
CA ALA A 243 -8.53 -10.07 -9.24
C ALA A 243 -7.36 -10.17 -10.22
N VAL A 244 -6.54 -9.13 -10.40
CA VAL A 244 -5.36 -9.21 -11.28
C VAL A 244 -4.35 -10.24 -10.76
N PHE A 245 -4.01 -10.16 -9.48
CA PHE A 245 -3.02 -11.05 -8.87
C PHE A 245 -3.50 -12.48 -8.73
N TRP A 246 -4.81 -12.71 -8.68
CA TRP A 246 -5.38 -14.05 -8.63
C TRP A 246 -4.93 -14.92 -9.81
N TRP A 247 -4.85 -14.35 -11.01
CA TRP A 247 -4.33 -15.05 -12.19
C TRP A 247 -2.85 -14.79 -12.42
N PHE A 248 -2.36 -13.57 -12.16
CA PHE A 248 -0.98 -13.21 -12.42
C PHE A 248 0.01 -14.03 -11.58
N SER A 249 -0.21 -14.20 -10.28
CA SER A 249 0.77 -14.86 -9.40
C SER A 249 1.09 -16.31 -9.82
N PRO A 250 0.10 -17.22 -9.97
CA PRO A 250 0.36 -18.59 -10.38
C PRO A 250 0.82 -18.71 -11.84
N TRP A 251 0.39 -17.78 -12.70
CA TRP A 251 0.86 -17.73 -14.09
C TRP A 251 2.34 -17.35 -14.15
N ALA A 252 2.74 -16.27 -13.46
CA ALA A 252 4.10 -15.77 -13.47
C ALA A 252 5.08 -16.77 -12.85
N ALA A 253 4.69 -17.46 -11.77
CA ALA A 253 5.49 -18.52 -11.16
C ALA A 253 5.78 -19.66 -12.16
N ARG A 254 4.74 -20.18 -12.82
CA ARG A 254 4.87 -21.27 -13.80
C ARG A 254 5.68 -20.88 -15.03
N VAL A 255 5.35 -19.75 -15.65
CA VAL A 255 6.05 -19.29 -16.87
C VAL A 255 7.53 -19.06 -16.61
N TYR A 256 7.86 -18.50 -15.45
CA TYR A 256 9.26 -18.27 -15.11
C TYR A 256 9.99 -19.56 -14.75
N ALA A 257 9.34 -20.49 -14.03
CA ALA A 257 9.90 -21.79 -13.70
C ALA A 257 10.28 -22.55 -14.98
N ASP A 258 9.35 -22.61 -15.94
CA ASP A 258 9.58 -23.19 -17.26
C ASP A 258 10.74 -22.50 -18.00
N ALA A 259 10.81 -21.15 -17.94
CA ALA A 259 11.85 -20.37 -18.60
C ALA A 259 13.25 -20.59 -18.03
N VAL A 260 13.36 -20.91 -16.73
CA VAL A 260 14.64 -21.21 -16.07
C VAL A 260 14.91 -22.72 -15.91
N GLY A 261 14.02 -23.58 -16.43
CA GLY A 261 14.18 -25.03 -16.38
C GLY A 261 13.99 -25.65 -15.00
N LEU A 262 13.19 -25.00 -14.13
CA LEU A 262 12.85 -25.51 -12.80
C LEU A 262 11.47 -26.18 -12.80
N PRO A 263 11.30 -27.30 -12.08
CA PRO A 263 10.00 -27.95 -11.97
C PRO A 263 9.07 -27.18 -11.02
N VAL A 264 7.78 -27.28 -11.30
CA VAL A 264 6.71 -26.92 -10.35
C VAL A 264 6.41 -28.15 -9.49
N ARG A 265 6.10 -27.94 -8.19
CA ARG A 265 5.80 -29.02 -7.24
C ARG A 265 4.56 -29.82 -7.65
N ASP A 266 4.59 -31.13 -7.42
CA ASP A 266 3.55 -32.09 -7.86
C ASP A 266 2.18 -31.91 -7.15
N TYR A 267 2.10 -31.15 -6.06
CA TYR A 267 0.89 -31.01 -5.21
C TYR A 267 0.53 -29.56 -4.91
N ILE A 268 0.68 -28.66 -5.89
CA ILE A 268 0.17 -27.28 -5.75
C ILE A 268 -1.37 -27.29 -5.73
N ASP A 269 -1.96 -26.50 -4.83
CA ASP A 269 -3.43 -26.34 -4.75
C ASP A 269 -3.98 -25.41 -5.84
N GLY A 270 -3.11 -24.71 -6.57
CA GLY A 270 -3.45 -23.75 -7.62
C GLY A 270 -4.05 -22.45 -7.08
N VAL A 271 -4.04 -22.25 -5.76
CA VAL A 271 -4.58 -21.07 -5.11
C VAL A 271 -3.51 -19.98 -5.04
N PRO A 272 -3.81 -18.75 -5.47
CA PRO A 272 -2.85 -17.66 -5.38
C PRO A 272 -2.68 -17.20 -3.92
N SER A 273 -1.48 -17.40 -3.36
CA SER A 273 -1.21 -17.27 -1.92
C SER A 273 -1.54 -15.89 -1.32
N LEU A 274 -0.95 -14.80 -1.85
CA LEU A 274 -1.21 -13.45 -1.33
C LEU A 274 -2.66 -12.96 -1.62
N PRO A 275 -3.20 -13.11 -2.85
CA PRO A 275 -4.58 -12.71 -3.15
C PRO A 275 -5.63 -13.43 -2.33
N ALA A 276 -5.42 -14.71 -1.98
CA ALA A 276 -6.33 -15.49 -1.16
C ALA A 276 -6.34 -15.05 0.32
N LEU A 277 -5.30 -14.36 0.80
CA LEU A 277 -5.27 -13.77 2.16
C LEU A 277 -6.10 -12.49 2.27
N ILE A 278 -6.34 -11.78 1.16
CA ILE A 278 -7.16 -10.57 1.16
C ILE A 278 -8.63 -10.97 1.39
N PRO A 279 -9.33 -10.41 2.40
CA PRO A 279 -10.73 -10.71 2.62
C PRO A 279 -11.60 -10.34 1.40
N MET A 280 -12.36 -11.27 0.84
CA MET A 280 -13.23 -11.01 -0.31
C MET A 280 -14.48 -10.20 0.09
N SER A 281 -14.75 -10.08 1.39
CA SER A 281 -15.87 -9.31 1.94
C SER A 281 -15.60 -7.81 2.09
N LEU A 282 -14.46 -7.29 1.64
CA LEU A 282 -14.09 -5.87 1.83
C LEU A 282 -15.10 -4.88 1.23
N ILE A 283 -15.80 -5.25 0.15
CA ILE A 283 -16.88 -4.40 -0.39
C ILE A 283 -18.02 -4.26 0.63
N LEU A 284 -18.39 -5.34 1.33
CA LEU A 284 -19.42 -5.29 2.39
C LEU A 284 -18.98 -4.41 3.55
N VAL A 285 -17.72 -4.51 3.95
CA VAL A 285 -17.12 -3.66 5.00
C VAL A 285 -17.12 -2.19 4.58
N ALA A 286 -16.73 -1.90 3.34
CA ALA A 286 -16.74 -0.55 2.82
C ALA A 286 -18.16 0.02 2.74
N VAL A 287 -19.14 -0.75 2.26
CA VAL A 287 -20.56 -0.36 2.27
C VAL A 287 -21.04 -0.06 3.69
N ALA A 288 -20.70 -0.90 4.67
CA ALA A 288 -21.03 -0.64 6.07
C ALA A 288 -20.39 0.67 6.58
N ILE A 289 -19.12 0.93 6.22
CA ILE A 289 -18.44 2.19 6.58
C ILE A 289 -19.15 3.41 6.00
N GLU A 290 -19.58 3.35 4.74
CA GLU A 290 -20.26 4.46 4.06
C GLU A 290 -21.67 4.70 4.60
N LEU A 291 -22.46 3.63 4.79
CA LEU A 291 -23.82 3.71 5.33
C LEU A 291 -23.84 4.18 6.79
N MET A 292 -22.85 3.78 7.58
CA MET A 292 -22.71 4.16 8.98
C MET A 292 -21.81 5.38 9.18
N SER A 293 -21.68 6.24 8.17
CA SER A 293 -20.80 7.43 8.24
C SER A 293 -21.17 8.42 9.35
N ASN A 294 -22.46 8.45 9.77
CA ASN A 294 -22.96 9.26 10.88
C ASN A 294 -22.77 8.61 12.27
N VAL A 295 -22.30 7.36 12.32
CA VAL A 295 -22.12 6.58 13.55
C VAL A 295 -20.67 6.74 14.05
N PRO A 296 -20.39 6.67 15.37
CA PRO A 296 -19.02 6.62 15.88
C PRO A 296 -18.16 5.55 15.21
N ALA A 297 -16.91 5.90 14.86
CA ALA A 297 -15.99 5.02 14.13
C ALA A 297 -15.82 3.66 14.81
N VAL A 298 -15.79 3.66 16.13
CA VAL A 298 -15.65 2.47 16.98
C VAL A 298 -16.73 1.45 16.66
N ILE A 299 -17.99 1.88 16.51
CA ILE A 299 -19.12 1.00 16.22
C ILE A 299 -19.05 0.52 14.77
N THR A 300 -18.82 1.42 13.82
CA THR A 300 -18.67 1.07 12.40
C THR A 300 -17.50 0.10 12.18
N GLY A 301 -16.39 0.30 12.87
CA GLY A 301 -15.23 -0.59 12.87
C GLY A 301 -15.51 -1.94 13.50
N ALA A 302 -16.25 -1.97 14.61
CA ALA A 302 -16.74 -3.21 15.22
C ALA A 302 -17.57 -4.04 14.25
N VAL A 303 -18.50 -3.40 13.53
CA VAL A 303 -19.29 -4.05 12.47
C VAL A 303 -18.40 -4.56 11.34
N GLY A 304 -17.49 -3.73 10.84
CA GLY A 304 -16.52 -4.14 9.81
C GLY A 304 -15.66 -5.33 10.25
N GLY A 305 -15.21 -5.32 11.50
CA GLY A 305 -14.43 -6.41 12.07
C GLY A 305 -15.21 -7.71 12.20
N LEU A 306 -16.48 -7.62 12.59
CA LEU A 306 -17.37 -8.77 12.64
C LEU A 306 -17.64 -9.35 11.24
N ILE A 307 -17.91 -8.50 10.24
CA ILE A 307 -18.09 -8.93 8.85
C ILE A 307 -16.88 -9.75 8.37
N ILE A 308 -15.66 -9.22 8.52
CA ILE A 308 -14.45 -9.91 8.06
C ILE A 308 -14.26 -11.25 8.80
N THR A 309 -14.32 -11.23 10.13
CA THR A 309 -14.04 -12.45 10.92
C THR A 309 -15.10 -13.55 10.75
N LEU A 310 -16.36 -13.20 10.49
CA LEU A 310 -17.41 -14.18 10.19
C LEU A 310 -17.30 -14.76 8.78
N THR A 311 -16.78 -13.98 7.82
CA THR A 311 -16.71 -14.36 6.39
C THR A 311 -15.41 -15.04 5.98
N ILE A 312 -14.27 -14.75 6.61
CA ILE A 312 -12.99 -15.40 6.28
C ILE A 312 -13.07 -16.94 6.35
N PRO A 313 -13.66 -17.55 7.39
CA PRO A 313 -13.82 -19.00 7.42
C PRO A 313 -14.63 -19.53 6.25
N LEU A 314 -15.68 -18.82 5.81
CA LEU A 314 -16.48 -19.20 4.64
C LEU A 314 -15.68 -19.07 3.34
N GLN A 315 -14.88 -18.02 3.20
CA GLN A 315 -13.92 -17.88 2.11
C GLN A 315 -12.94 -19.05 2.08
N ASN A 316 -12.42 -19.47 3.24
CA ASN A 316 -11.49 -20.60 3.30
C ASN A 316 -12.16 -21.94 2.97
N VAL A 317 -13.43 -22.14 3.32
CA VAL A 317 -14.20 -23.32 2.86
C VAL A 317 -14.31 -23.29 1.34
N TRP A 318 -14.62 -22.14 0.76
CA TRP A 318 -14.80 -22.00 -0.69
C TRP A 318 -13.50 -22.13 -1.49
N VAL A 319 -12.40 -21.55 -1.00
CA VAL A 319 -11.12 -21.47 -1.71
C VAL A 319 -10.28 -22.73 -1.51
N TYR A 320 -10.25 -23.29 -0.30
CA TYR A 320 -9.36 -24.39 0.08
C TYR A 320 -10.09 -25.71 0.35
N ASP A 321 -11.40 -25.79 0.10
CA ASP A 321 -12.25 -26.93 0.48
C ASP A 321 -12.05 -27.35 1.96
N SER A 322 -11.80 -26.36 2.81
CA SER A 322 -11.48 -26.60 4.22
C SER A 322 -12.75 -26.76 5.07
N SER A 323 -12.64 -27.42 6.23
CA SER A 323 -13.75 -27.50 7.18
C SER A 323 -13.90 -26.20 7.99
N MET A 324 -15.14 -25.88 8.38
CA MET A 324 -15.38 -24.77 9.32
C MET A 324 -14.58 -24.94 10.63
N PRO A 325 -14.07 -23.85 11.22
CA PRO A 325 -13.43 -23.89 12.52
C PRO A 325 -14.39 -24.39 13.61
N ARG A 326 -13.84 -24.89 14.71
CA ARG A 326 -14.62 -25.20 15.92
C ARG A 326 -15.42 -23.97 16.37
N THR A 327 -16.65 -24.18 16.86
CA THR A 327 -17.56 -23.10 17.24
C THR A 327 -16.94 -22.12 18.25
N ASN A 328 -16.20 -22.62 19.24
CA ASN A 328 -15.50 -21.77 20.20
C ASN A 328 -14.43 -20.90 19.54
N THR A 329 -13.65 -21.43 18.61
CA THR A 329 -12.64 -20.67 17.85
C THR A 329 -13.29 -19.64 16.93
N TYR A 330 -14.39 -20.02 16.27
CA TYR A 330 -15.15 -19.14 15.40
C TYR A 330 -15.72 -17.94 16.16
N LEU A 331 -16.41 -18.18 17.27
CA LEU A 331 -17.00 -17.14 18.11
C LEU A 331 -15.94 -16.27 18.82
N ALA A 332 -14.86 -16.88 19.34
CA ALA A 332 -13.79 -16.13 19.97
C ALA A 332 -13.09 -15.20 18.98
N THR A 333 -12.77 -15.70 17.77
CA THR A 333 -12.17 -14.88 16.71
C THR A 333 -13.11 -13.76 16.27
N ALA A 334 -14.42 -14.02 16.17
CA ALA A 334 -15.41 -13.00 15.85
C ALA A 334 -15.51 -11.90 16.93
N ALA A 335 -15.53 -12.28 18.20
CA ALA A 335 -15.52 -11.34 19.32
C ALA A 335 -14.24 -10.50 19.36
N THR A 336 -13.07 -11.11 19.14
CA THR A 336 -11.80 -10.37 19.02
C THR A 336 -11.79 -9.46 17.79
N GLY A 337 -12.33 -9.92 16.67
CA GLY A 337 -12.49 -9.13 15.45
C GLY A 337 -13.31 -7.86 15.65
N LEU A 338 -14.38 -7.94 16.45
CA LEU A 338 -15.18 -6.78 16.84
C LEU A 338 -14.32 -5.74 17.57
N VAL A 339 -13.54 -6.15 18.57
CA VAL A 339 -12.68 -5.25 19.36
C VAL A 339 -11.58 -4.63 18.49
N PHE A 340 -10.87 -5.45 17.71
CA PHE A 340 -9.78 -4.97 16.87
C PHE A 340 -10.28 -4.12 15.69
N GLY A 341 -11.45 -4.43 15.12
CA GLY A 341 -12.11 -3.59 14.12
C GLY A 341 -12.47 -2.22 14.69
N ALA A 342 -12.97 -2.16 15.93
CA ALA A 342 -13.28 -0.90 16.60
C ALA A 342 -12.03 -0.02 16.82
N LEU A 343 -10.94 -0.62 17.30
CA LEU A 343 -9.65 0.04 17.46
C LEU A 343 -9.07 0.51 16.11
N ALA A 344 -9.14 -0.34 15.09
CA ALA A 344 -8.69 -0.05 13.73
C ALA A 344 -9.40 1.16 13.13
N ALA A 345 -10.73 1.25 13.26
CA ALA A 345 -11.49 2.38 12.73
C ALA A 345 -11.22 3.68 13.50
N MET A 346 -11.00 3.61 14.82
CA MET A 346 -10.58 4.77 15.60
C MET A 346 -9.23 5.31 15.10
N LEU A 347 -8.25 4.44 14.89
CA LEU A 347 -6.94 4.81 14.36
C LEU A 347 -7.02 5.29 12.91
N GLY A 348 -7.80 4.62 12.06
CA GLY A 348 -8.04 5.01 10.68
C GLY A 348 -8.60 6.44 10.57
N ARG A 349 -9.55 6.82 11.44
CA ARG A 349 -10.03 8.21 11.51
C ARG A 349 -8.91 9.18 11.91
N ARG A 350 -8.10 8.87 12.93
CA ARG A 350 -6.98 9.74 13.35
C ARG A 350 -5.96 9.91 12.22
N PHE A 351 -5.55 8.83 11.56
CA PHE A 351 -4.64 8.90 10.42
C PHE A 351 -5.24 9.69 9.26
N SER A 352 -6.54 9.57 9.00
CA SER A 352 -7.19 10.38 7.97
C SER A 352 -7.13 11.89 8.28
N GLN A 353 -7.28 12.28 9.55
CA GLN A 353 -7.16 13.67 9.98
C GLN A 353 -5.71 14.16 9.83
N MET A 354 -4.73 13.35 10.26
CA MET A 354 -3.32 13.66 10.08
C MET A 354 -2.96 13.87 8.61
N LEU A 355 -3.41 12.98 7.72
CA LEU A 355 -3.19 13.08 6.27
C LEU A 355 -3.84 14.33 5.67
N ARG A 356 -5.01 14.75 6.16
CA ARG A 356 -5.66 15.99 5.72
C ARG A 356 -4.90 17.24 6.14
N HIS A 357 -4.21 17.21 7.29
CA HIS A 357 -3.34 18.30 7.74
C HIS A 357 -2.01 18.39 6.99
N LEU A 358 -1.66 17.38 6.17
CA LEU A 358 -0.51 17.47 5.26
C LEU A 358 -0.80 18.35 4.03
N SER A 359 -2.07 18.54 3.67
CA SER A 359 -2.45 19.45 2.59
C SER A 359 -2.14 20.90 3.01
N PRO A 360 -1.52 21.72 2.14
CA PRO A 360 -1.37 23.14 2.42
C PRO A 360 -2.73 23.79 2.64
N ALA A 361 -2.82 24.70 3.62
CA ALA A 361 -4.02 25.50 3.82
C ALA A 361 -4.34 26.25 2.52
N THR A 362 -5.61 26.24 2.10
CA THR A 362 -6.05 27.10 1.01
C THR A 362 -5.89 28.54 1.49
N GLU A 363 -4.89 29.26 1.02
CA GLU A 363 -4.86 30.70 1.22
C GLU A 363 -6.13 31.29 0.60
N PRO A 364 -6.90 32.11 1.34
CA PRO A 364 -8.05 32.79 0.76
C PRO A 364 -7.56 33.59 -0.45
N SER A 365 -8.25 33.43 -1.58
CA SER A 365 -7.86 34.11 -2.81
C SER A 365 -7.80 35.61 -2.54
N THR A 366 -6.73 36.27 -3.00
CA THR A 366 -6.49 37.71 -2.90
C THR A 366 -7.61 38.59 -3.50
N LYS A 367 -8.67 38.00 -4.06
CA LYS A 367 -9.89 38.70 -4.47
C LYS A 367 -10.84 39.09 -3.32
N GLU A 368 -10.72 38.47 -2.14
CA GLU A 368 -11.54 38.88 -0.96
C GLU A 368 -10.87 39.98 -0.12
N ALA A 369 -9.54 40.15 -0.24
CA ALA A 369 -8.81 41.19 0.49
C ALA A 369 -8.95 42.61 -0.11
N SER A 370 -9.54 42.75 -1.30
CA SER A 370 -9.81 44.06 -1.92
C SER A 370 -11.21 44.61 -1.64
N HIS A 371 -11.99 43.95 -0.77
CA HIS A 371 -13.34 44.37 -0.40
C HIS A 371 -13.54 44.55 1.11
N ALA A 372 -12.45 44.62 1.89
CA ALA A 372 -12.48 44.93 3.32
C ALA A 372 -11.96 46.35 3.58
#